data_AF-A0A926CAS7-F1
#
_entry.id   AF-A0A926CAS7-F1
#
_cell.length_a   1.000
_cell.length_b   1.000
_cell.length_c   1.000
_cell.angle_alpha   90.00
_cell.angle_beta   90.00
_cell.angle_gamma   90.00
#
_symmetry.space_group_name_H-M   'P 1'
#
loop_
_entity.id
_entity.type
_entity.pdbx_description
1 polymer ?
#
loop_
_entity_poly.entity_id
_entity_poly.type
_entity_poly.pdbx_seq_one_letter_code
_entity_poly.pdbx_strand_id
1 'polypeptide(L)' 'VFEQEQGKQLLSVLFEAEAEAYRWLNATLCVLEGLIDGERLRMRARIYACRSDLVYSGELNY' A
#
# COMPACT_ATOMS: atom_id res chain seq x y z
N VAL A 1 -15.12 8.32 12.51
CA VAL A 1 -14.95 6.87 12.73
C VAL A 1 -15.81 6.16 11.70
N PHE A 2 -15.25 5.23 10.90
CA PHE A 2 -15.98 4.54 9.84
C PHE A 2 -16.70 3.32 10.43
N GLU A 3 -17.81 3.59 11.11
CA GLU A 3 -18.74 2.56 11.56
C GLU A 3 -19.84 2.40 10.51
N GLN A 4 -19.82 1.26 9.82
CA GLN A 4 -20.99 0.42 9.45
C GLN A 4 -21.07 -0.15 8.03
N GLU A 5 -20.41 0.33 6.97
CA GLU A 5 -20.82 -0.15 5.63
C GLU A 5 -19.69 -0.76 4.77
N GLN A 6 -19.83 -2.08 4.58
CA GLN A 6 -19.33 -2.96 3.51
C GLN A 6 -17.86 -2.84 3.05
N GLY A 7 -17.10 -3.89 3.38
CA GLY A 7 -15.86 -4.27 2.71
C GLY A 7 -14.63 -3.44 3.05
N LYS A 8 -14.01 -3.71 4.21
CA LYS A 8 -12.62 -3.28 4.46
C LYS A 8 -11.70 -4.19 3.65
N GLN A 9 -11.33 -3.74 2.46
CA GLN A 9 -10.34 -4.46 1.66
C GLN A 9 -8.94 -4.01 2.06
N LEU A 10 -8.12 -4.97 2.50
CA LEU A 10 -6.68 -4.80 2.63
C LEU A 10 -6.03 -5.54 1.45
N LEU A 11 -5.45 -4.78 0.53
CA LEU A 11 -4.85 -5.32 -0.70
C LEU A 11 -3.40 -4.87 -0.81
N SER A 12 -2.54 -5.74 -1.35
CA SER A 12 -1.22 -5.32 -1.82
C SER A 12 -1.37 -4.58 -3.14
N VAL A 13 -0.67 -3.45 -3.29
CA VAL A 13 -0.69 -2.64 -4.51
C VAL A 13 0.71 -2.54 -5.08
N LEU A 14 0.83 -2.90 -6.36
CA LEU A 14 2.03 -2.70 -7.16
C LEU A 14 1.85 -1.46 -8.02
N PHE A 15 2.91 -0.66 -8.13
CA PHE A 15 2.96 0.51 -8.99
C PHE A 15 3.99 0.31 -10.09
N GLU A 16 3.68 0.83 -11.27
CA GLU A 16 4.60 0.98 -12.39
C GLU A 16 4.62 2.45 -12.78
N ALA A 17 5.67 3.16 -12.37
CA ALA A 17 5.87 4.57 -12.59
C ALA A 17 7.14 4.81 -13.41
N GLU A 18 6.99 5.51 -14.54
CA GLU A 18 8.10 5.90 -15.40
C GLU A 18 8.74 7.22 -14.97
N ALA A 19 7.92 8.16 -14.47
CA ALA A 19 8.36 9.48 -14.08
C ALA A 19 9.28 9.43 -12.85
N GLU A 20 10.41 10.14 -12.92
CA GLU A 20 11.48 10.07 -11.92
C GLU A 20 10.98 10.35 -10.48
N ALA A 21 10.12 11.35 -10.31
CA ALA A 21 9.57 11.72 -9.00
C ALA A 21 8.77 10.61 -8.31
N TYR A 22 8.31 9.60 -9.07
CA TYR A 22 7.49 8.49 -8.58
C TYR A 22 8.17 7.12 -8.69
N ARG A 23 9.41 7.06 -9.21
CA ARG A 23 10.13 5.80 -9.42
C ARG A 23 10.30 4.98 -8.13
N TRP A 24 10.34 5.63 -6.98
CA TRP A 24 10.41 4.97 -5.67
C TRP A 24 9.22 4.04 -5.40
N LEU A 25 8.05 4.29 -5.99
CA LEU A 25 6.86 3.44 -5.84
C LEU A 25 7.08 2.03 -6.43
N ASN A 26 7.92 1.90 -7.46
CA ASN A 26 8.19 0.62 -8.13
C ASN A 26 8.89 -0.40 -7.22
N ALA A 27 9.58 0.08 -6.18
CA ALA A 27 10.33 -0.75 -5.24
C ALA A 27 9.73 -0.74 -3.82
N THR A 28 8.56 -0.12 -3.64
CA THR A 28 7.94 0.05 -2.32
C THR A 28 6.74 -0.87 -2.16
N LEU A 29 6.75 -1.73 -1.14
CA LEU A 29 5.55 -2.46 -0.75
C LEU A 29 4.49 -1.46 -0.28
N CYS A 30 3.37 -1.40 -0.98
CA CYS A 30 2.25 -0.55 -0.61
C CYS A 30 1.03 -1.40 -0.28
N VAL A 31 0.28 -0.98 0.73
CA VAL A 31 -1.04 -1.54 1.04
C VAL A 31 -2.11 -0.51 0.76
N LEU A 32 -3.25 -0.99 0.29
CA LEU A 32 -4.45 -0.20 0.08
C LEU A 32 -5.52 -0.63 1.07
N GLU A 33 -6.15 0.35 1.71
CA GLU A 33 -7.36 0.19 2.48
C GLU A 33 -8.51 0.88 1.76
N GLY A 34 -9.51 0.09 1.36
CA GLY A 34 -10.65 0.55 0.56
C GLY A 34 -12.00 0.34 1.22
N LEU A 35 -12.95 1.19 0.85
CA LEU A 35 -14.39 0.94 0.95
C LEU A 35 -15.00 0.99 -0.45
N ILE A 36 -15.82 0.00 -0.80
CA ILE A 36 -16.48 -0.10 -2.10
C ILE A 36 -17.96 0.24 -1.94
N ASP A 37 -18.42 1.21 -2.72
CA ASP A 37 -19.84 1.50 -2.95
C ASP A 37 -20.28 0.69 -4.18
N GLY A 38 -20.96 -0.43 -3.92
CA GLY A 38 -21.41 -1.36 -4.95
C GLY A 38 -22.55 -0.82 -5.82
N GLU A 39 -23.34 0.13 -5.32
CA GLU A 39 -24.44 0.73 -6.08
C GLU A 39 -23.92 1.76 -7.08
N ARG A 40 -22.95 2.57 -6.67
CA ARG A 40 -22.37 3.63 -7.51
C ARG A 40 -21.14 3.19 -8.30
N LEU A 41 -20.69 1.95 -8.10
CA LEU A 41 -19.45 1.40 -8.68
C LEU A 41 -18.25 2.30 -8.41
N ARG A 42 -18.13 2.79 -7.17
CA ARG A 42 -17.04 3.68 -6.75
C ARG A 42 -16.27 3.06 -5.59
N MET A 43 -15.00 3.39 -5.53
CA MET A 43 -14.14 2.99 -4.43
C MET A 43 -13.47 4.22 -3.82
N ARG A 44 -13.54 4.32 -2.50
CA ARG A 44 -12.70 5.26 -1.75
C ARG A 44 -11.57 4.48 -1.11
N ALA A 45 -10.33 4.85 -1.44
CA ALA A 45 -9.16 4.15 -0.97
C ALA A 45 -8.13 5.09 -0.32
N ARG A 46 -7.35 4.54 0.60
CA ARG A 46 -6.10 5.11 1.11
C ARG A 46 -4.97 4.15 0.80
N ILE A 47 -3.83 4.69 0.41
CA ILE A 47 -2.63 3.91 0.08
C ILE A 47 -1.55 4.29 1.08
N TYR A 48 -0.89 3.28 1.63
CA TYR A 48 0.19 3.43 2.58
C TYR A 48 1.43 2.71 2.07
N ALA A 49 2.56 3.41 2.09
CA ALA A 49 3.87 2.80 1.88
C ALA A 49 4.31 2.08 3.15
N CYS A 50 4.55 0.78 3.06
CA CYS A 50 5.07 -0.01 4.16
C CYS A 50 6.57 0.29 4.32
N ARG A 51 6.94 0.87 5.46
CA ARG A 51 8.34 0.99 5.85
C ARG A 51 8.73 -0.24 6.67
N SER A 52 9.71 -0.99 6.20
CA SER A 52 10.30 -2.06 7.00
C SER A 52 11.23 -1.45 8.06
N ASP A 53 11.04 -1.83 9.31
CA ASP A 53 11.97 -1.50 10.40
C ASP A 53 13.02 -2.60 10.61
N LEU A 54 13.15 -3.57 9.68
CA LEU A 54 14.22 -4.57 9.72
C LEU A 54 15.58 -3.90 9.48
N VAL A 55 16.28 -3.63 10.59
CA VAL A 55 17.71 -3.35 10.59
C VAL A 55 18.45 -4.68 10.55
N TYR A 56 19.18 -4.94 9.46
CA TYR A 56 20.07 -6.09 9.35
C TYR A 56 21.16 -5.99 10.44
N SER A 57 21.19 -6.93 11.39
CA SER A 57 22.19 -7.01 12.46
C SER A 57 23.17 -8.17 12.26
N GLY A 58 23.58 -8.43 11.01
CA GLY A 58 24.54 -9.49 10.70
C GLY A 58 25.98 -8.98 10.71
N GLU A 59 26.80 -9.45 11.65
CA GLU A 59 28.26 -9.42 11.52
C GLU A 59 28.66 -10.32 10.35
N LEU A 60 29.14 -9.73 9.26
CA LEU A 60 29.88 -10.46 8.23
C LEU A 60 31.29 -10.75 8.77
N ASN A 61 31.46 -11.90 9.39
CA ASN A 61 32.77 -12.47 9.66
C ASN A 61 33.32 -13.06 8.34
N TYR A 62 34.29 -12.36 7.73
CA TYR A 62 35.18 -12.91 6.70
C TYR A 62 36.50 -13.31 7.34
#